data_AF-A0A914YLX1-F1
#
_entry.id   AF-A0A914YLX1-F1
#
_cell.length_a   1.000
_cell.length_b   1.000
_cell.length_c   1.000
_cell.angle_alpha   90.00
_cell.angle_beta   90.00
_cell.angle_gamma   90.00
#
_symmetry.space_group_name_H-M   'P 1'
#
loop_
_entity.id
_entity.type
_entity.pdbx_description
1 polymer ?
#
loop_
_entity_poly.entity_id
_entity_poly.type
_entity_poly.pdbx_seq_one_letter_code
_entity_poly.pdbx_strand_id
1 'polypeptide(L)'
;MEKRAEGADARYTYHIPCAHCDELHDLEWGGKGEPHGFKWVDGDPETVRHLCPHCGALATQGEYLAAAERGIWVGNDGTTIDQDGVFRDSEARWFMVQDR
;
A
#
# COMPACT_ATOMS: atom_id res chain seq x y z
N MET A 1 25.25 -1.55 0.16
CA MET A 1 23.83 -1.97 0.09
C MET A 1 23.17 -1.55 -1.22
N GLU A 2 23.54 -0.40 -1.80
CA GLU A 2 22.93 0.15 -3.02
C GLU A 2 23.15 -0.70 -4.30
N LYS A 3 24.38 -1.14 -4.59
CA LYS A 3 24.70 -1.91 -5.82
C LYS A 3 23.88 -3.19 -6.06
N ARG A 4 23.34 -3.80 -5.00
CA ARG A 4 22.55 -5.05 -5.13
C ARG A 4 21.09 -4.78 -5.45
N ALA A 5 20.53 -3.68 -4.94
CA ALA A 5 19.16 -3.28 -5.26
C ALA A 5 19.06 -2.72 -6.69
N GLU A 6 20.11 -2.05 -7.16
CA GLU A 6 20.19 -1.52 -8.53
C GLU A 6 20.21 -2.63 -9.59
N GLY A 7 20.90 -3.73 -9.32
CA GLY A 7 21.01 -4.86 -10.24
C GLY A 7 19.93 -5.94 -10.08
N ALA A 8 18.88 -5.69 -9.31
CA ALA A 8 17.78 -6.65 -9.16
C ALA A 8 16.90 -6.68 -10.42
N ASP A 9 16.52 -7.89 -10.85
CA ASP A 9 15.69 -8.09 -12.04
C ASP A 9 14.25 -7.55 -11.87
N ALA A 10 13.76 -7.48 -10.63
CA ALA A 10 12.43 -6.98 -10.30
C ALA A 10 12.44 -6.18 -9.01
N ARG A 11 11.49 -5.23 -8.90
CA ARG A 11 11.27 -4.41 -7.70
C ARG A 11 9.81 -4.52 -7.28
N TYR A 12 9.60 -4.75 -5.99
CA TYR A 12 8.27 -4.88 -5.41
C TYR A 12 8.04 -3.79 -4.38
N THR A 13 6.84 -3.23 -4.41
CA THR A 13 6.30 -2.34 -3.37
C THR A 13 5.21 -3.09 -2.63
N TYR A 14 5.11 -2.90 -1.32
CA TYR A 14 4.02 -3.49 -0.55
C TYR A 14 2.79 -2.58 -0.59
N HIS A 15 1.66 -3.12 -1.02
CA HIS A 15 0.39 -2.42 -1.15
C HIS A 15 -0.58 -2.96 -0.10
N ILE A 16 -1.26 -2.06 0.61
CA ILE A 16 -2.18 -2.39 1.70
C ILE A 16 -3.59 -1.94 1.29
N PRO A 17 -4.63 -2.75 1.56
CA PRO A 17 -6.00 -2.34 1.27
C PRO A 17 -6.43 -1.27 2.28
N CYS A 18 -7.05 -0.20 1.79
CA CYS A 18 -7.62 0.79 2.67
C CYS A 18 -8.71 0.16 3.57
N ALA A 19 -8.66 0.38 4.88
CA ALA A 19 -9.68 -0.11 5.81
C ALA A 19 -11.10 0.45 5.54
N HIS A 20 -11.24 1.45 4.66
CA HIS A 20 -12.51 2.14 4.37
C HIS A 20 -13.06 1.85 2.98
N CYS A 21 -12.20 1.61 1.97
CA CYS A 21 -12.64 1.33 0.59
C CYS A 21 -12.05 0.06 -0.03
N ASP A 22 -11.21 -0.67 0.69
CA ASP A 22 -10.50 -1.89 0.29
C ASP A 22 -9.58 -1.77 -0.95
N GLU A 23 -9.52 -0.60 -1.59
CA GLU A 23 -8.62 -0.34 -2.71
C GLU A 23 -7.15 -0.35 -2.24
N LEU A 24 -6.31 -1.05 -2.99
CA LEU A 24 -4.88 -1.24 -2.68
C LEU A 24 -4.08 0.02 -3.01
N HIS A 25 -3.20 0.41 -2.11
CA HIS A 25 -2.19 1.44 -2.38
C HIS A 25 -0.93 1.18 -1.57
N ASP A 26 0.19 1.70 -2.04
CA ASP A 26 1.44 1.70 -1.28
C ASP A 26 1.40 2.69 -0.12
N LEU A 27 2.32 2.49 0.83
CA LEU A 27 2.49 3.41 1.94
C LEU A 27 3.51 4.48 1.57
N GLU A 28 3.01 5.68 1.28
CA GLU A 28 3.84 6.82 0.96
C GLU A 28 3.90 7.81 2.12
N TRP A 29 5.03 8.52 2.24
CA TRP A 29 5.14 9.61 3.21
C TRP A 29 4.20 10.77 2.86
N GLY A 30 4.05 11.07 1.57
CA GLY A 30 3.34 12.23 1.07
C GLY A 30 3.96 13.56 1.51
N GLY A 31 3.15 14.62 1.50
CA GLY A 31 3.53 15.96 1.95
C GLY A 31 2.31 16.80 2.32
N LYS A 32 2.51 18.01 2.84
CA LYS A 32 1.41 18.87 3.34
C LYS A 32 0.30 19.12 2.30
N GLY A 33 0.65 19.23 1.02
CA GLY A 33 -0.30 19.44 -0.07
C GLY A 33 -0.73 18.17 -0.80
N GLU A 34 -0.12 17.03 -0.50
CA GLU A 34 -0.39 15.80 -1.25
C GLU A 34 -1.71 15.16 -0.80
N PRO A 35 -2.55 14.68 -1.73
CA PRO A 35 -3.84 14.06 -1.44
C PRO A 35 -3.71 12.61 -0.91
N HIS A 36 -2.53 12.23 -0.43
CA HIS A 36 -2.20 10.90 0.10
C HIS A 36 -1.08 10.98 1.14
N GLY A 37 -0.78 9.87 1.80
CA GLY A 37 0.32 9.71 2.75
C GLY A 37 -0.03 10.15 4.17
N PHE A 38 0.97 10.41 5.00
CA PHE A 38 0.75 10.73 6.41
C PHE A 38 0.30 12.20 6.61
N LYS A 39 -0.73 12.39 7.45
CA LYS A 39 -1.25 13.69 7.87
C LYS A 39 -1.32 13.76 9.38
N TRP A 40 -0.90 14.87 9.95
CA TRP A 40 -1.00 15.14 11.38
C TRP A 40 -1.24 16.62 11.62
N VAL A 41 -1.85 16.94 12.76
CA VAL A 41 -2.25 18.30 13.13
C VAL A 41 -1.06 19.02 13.73
N ASP A 42 -0.78 20.25 13.27
CA ASP A 42 0.20 21.18 13.85
C ASP A 42 1.59 20.60 14.14
N GLY A 43 2.02 19.59 13.38
CA GLY A 43 3.32 18.95 13.61
C GLY A 43 3.34 17.85 14.67
N ASP A 44 2.20 17.54 15.32
CA ASP A 44 2.11 16.56 16.40
C ASP A 44 2.02 15.11 15.86
N PRO A 45 3.08 14.29 16.02
CA PRO A 45 3.11 12.92 15.51
C PRO A 45 2.08 11.99 16.17
N GLU A 46 1.58 12.27 17.38
CA GLU A 46 0.56 11.43 18.02
C GLU A 46 -0.80 11.52 17.31
N THR A 47 -1.00 12.58 16.52
CA THR A 47 -2.22 12.79 15.73
C THR A 47 -2.13 12.19 14.32
N VAL A 48 -1.07 11.46 14.00
CA VAL A 48 -0.85 10.91 12.65
C VAL A 48 -2.03 10.06 12.17
N ARG A 49 -2.38 10.28 10.90
CA ARG A 49 -3.37 9.55 10.11
C ARG A 49 -2.79 9.21 8.74
N HIS A 50 -3.25 8.10 8.18
CA HIS A 50 -2.93 7.65 6.83
C HIS A 50 -4.03 8.14 5.90
N LEU A 51 -3.73 9.07 5.00
CA LEU A 51 -4.67 9.55 4.00
C LEU A 51 -4.69 8.61 2.81
N CYS A 52 -5.84 7.98 2.57
CA CYS A 52 -6.04 7.11 1.42
C CYS A 52 -6.09 7.90 0.10
N PRO A 53 -5.30 7.54 -0.92
CA PRO A 53 -5.33 8.21 -2.24
C PRO A 53 -6.64 8.00 -3.00
N HIS A 54 -7.41 6.96 -2.66
CA HIS A 54 -8.59 6.55 -3.42
C HIS A 54 -9.88 7.18 -2.88
N CYS A 55 -10.10 7.11 -1.57
CA CYS A 55 -11.33 7.58 -0.93
C CYS A 55 -11.15 8.81 -0.04
N GLY A 56 -9.91 9.27 0.20
CA GLY A 56 -9.63 10.42 1.05
C GLY A 56 -9.87 10.20 2.55
N ALA A 57 -10.13 8.96 2.98
CA ALA A 57 -10.27 8.63 4.39
C ALA A 57 -8.95 8.81 5.15
N LEU A 58 -9.03 9.31 6.39
CA LEU A 58 -7.90 9.49 7.31
C LEU A 58 -7.87 8.33 8.33
N ALA A 59 -7.24 7.22 7.95
CA ALA A 59 -7.16 6.04 8.80
C ALA A 59 -6.17 6.24 9.96
N THR A 60 -6.56 5.79 11.15
CA THR A 60 -5.69 5.69 12.32
C THR A 60 -4.58 4.66 12.11
N GLN A 61 -3.54 4.72 12.94
CA GLN A 61 -2.50 3.69 12.96
C GLN A 61 -3.07 2.29 13.26
N GLY A 62 -4.09 2.19 14.11
CA GLY A 62 -4.73 0.91 14.44
C GLY A 62 -5.49 0.32 13.25
N GLU A 63 -6.27 1.13 12.54
CA GLU A 63 -6.96 0.69 11.31
C GLU A 63 -5.97 0.25 10.22
N TYR A 64 -4.88 1.00 10.05
CA TYR A 64 -3.80 0.61 9.16
C TYR A 64 -3.22 -0.76 9.53
N LEU A 65 -2.87 -0.97 10.81
CA LEU A 65 -2.26 -2.24 11.25
C LEU A 65 -3.21 -3.42 11.09
N ALA A 66 -4.51 -3.21 11.36
CA ALA A 66 -5.53 -4.24 11.14
C ALA A 66 -5.70 -4.62 9.66
N ALA A 67 -5.46 -3.69 8.74
CA ALA A 67 -5.52 -3.94 7.30
C ALA A 67 -4.19 -4.44 6.71
N ALA A 68 -3.06 -4.11 7.34
CA ALA A 68 -1.71 -4.37 6.83
C ALA A 68 -1.44 -5.85 6.57
N GLU A 69 -2.01 -6.76 7.35
CA GLU A 69 -1.87 -8.21 7.14
C GLU A 69 -2.51 -8.73 5.84
N ARG A 70 -3.44 -7.96 5.26
CA ARG A 70 -4.09 -8.26 3.98
C ARG A 70 -3.37 -7.66 2.77
N GLY A 71 -2.21 -7.03 2.97
CA GLY A 71 -1.46 -6.41 1.89
C GLY A 71 -0.76 -7.43 0.98
N ILE A 72 -0.43 -6.98 -0.24
CA ILE A 72 0.25 -7.78 -1.25
C ILE A 72 1.49 -7.06 -1.75
N TRP A 73 2.48 -7.81 -2.24
CA TRP A 73 3.60 -7.23 -2.98
C TRP A 73 3.22 -7.06 -4.44
N VAL A 74 3.46 -5.87 -4.99
CA VAL A 74 3.22 -5.53 -6.40
C VAL A 74 4.54 -5.19 -7.06
N GLY A 75 4.86 -5.95 -8.11
CA GLY A 75 6.05 -5.77 -8.95
C GLY A 75 5.85 -4.63 -9.95
N ASN A 76 6.95 -3.98 -10.33
CA ASN A 76 6.95 -2.96 -11.38
C ASN A 76 6.63 -3.49 -12.79
N ASP A 77 6.63 -4.81 -12.97
CA ASP A 77 6.22 -5.53 -14.18
C ASP A 77 4.76 -6.03 -14.13
N GLY A 78 4.02 -5.70 -13.06
CA GLY A 78 2.64 -6.11 -12.83
C GLY A 78 2.49 -7.50 -12.18
N THR A 79 3.59 -8.19 -11.89
CA THR A 79 3.55 -9.42 -11.08
C THR A 79 3.19 -9.12 -9.64
N THR A 80 2.76 -10.15 -8.90
CA THR A 80 2.31 -9.97 -7.52
C THR A 80 2.65 -11.16 -6.64
N ILE A 81 2.75 -10.91 -5.34
CA ILE A 81 2.93 -11.93 -4.30
C ILE A 81 1.91 -11.66 -3.20
N ASP A 82 1.03 -12.61 -2.95
CA ASP A 82 0.01 -12.48 -1.91
C ASP A 82 0.55 -12.80 -0.50
N GLN A 83 -0.33 -12.69 0.51
CA GLN A 83 0.01 -12.97 1.90
C GLN A 83 0.45 -14.41 2.18
N ASP A 84 0.09 -15.36 1.30
CA ASP A 84 0.49 -16.77 1.39
C ASP A 84 1.80 -17.06 0.64
N GLY A 85 2.41 -16.02 0.03
CA GLY A 85 3.64 -16.14 -0.74
C GLY A 85 3.42 -16.66 -2.18
N VAL A 86 2.18 -16.66 -2.67
CA VAL A 86 1.86 -17.16 -4.01
C VAL A 86 2.16 -16.09 -5.06
N PHE A 87 3.07 -16.44 -5.96
CA PHE A 87 3.43 -15.61 -7.11
C PHE A 87 2.36 -15.68 -8.20
N ARG A 88 1.98 -14.54 -8.76
CA ARG A 88 1.10 -14.45 -9.93
C ARG A 88 1.72 -13.55 -11.00
N ASP A 89 1.56 -13.94 -12.25
CA ASP A 89 1.97 -13.15 -13.41
C ASP A 89 1.10 -11.89 -13.58
N SER A 90 1.46 -11.03 -14.53
CA SER A 90 0.75 -9.77 -14.79
C SER A 90 -0.59 -9.93 -15.51
N GLU A 91 -0.88 -11.12 -16.07
CA GLU A 91 -2.17 -11.44 -16.71
C GLU A 91 -3.21 -11.89 -15.68
N ALA A 92 -2.76 -12.36 -14.52
CA ALA A 92 -3.58 -12.59 -13.33
C ALA A 92 -4.05 -11.25 -12.73
N ARG A 93 -4.99 -10.61 -13.43
CA ARG A 93 -5.64 -9.35 -13.01
C ARG A 93 -6.27 -9.52 -11.63
N TRP A 94 -5.67 -8.90 -10.61
CA TRP A 94 -6.27 -8.74 -9.28
C TRP A 94 -7.56 -7.93 -9.26
N PHE A 95 -7.89 -7.24 -10.36
CA PHE A 95 -9.17 -6.56 -10.58
C PHE A 95 -10.41 -7.48 -10.55
N MET A 96 -10.29 -8.78 -10.23
CA MET A 96 -11.41 -9.74 -10.19
C MET A 96 -11.40 -10.69 -8.97
N VAL A 97 -11.02 -10.22 -7.78
CA VAL A 97 -11.37 -10.92 -6.51
C VAL A 97 -12.29 -10.03 -5.66
N GLN A 98 -13.38 -9.58 -6.25
CA GLN A 98 -14.61 -9.18 -5.54
C GLN A 98 -15.81 -10.03 -6.02
N ASP A 99 -15.60 -11.33 -6.19
CA ASP A 99 -16.71 -12.28 -6.36
C ASP A 99 -16.53 -13.44 -5.37
N ARG A 100 -16.81 -13.15 -4.09
CA ARG A 100 -17.69 -13.97 -3.24
C ARG A 100 -18.05 -13.28 -1.93
#